data_AF-A0A2G0E771-F1
#
_entry.id   AF-A0A2G0E771-F1
#
_cell.length_a   1.000
_cell.length_b   1.000
_cell.length_c   1.000
_cell.angle_alpha   90.00
_cell.angle_beta   90.00
_cell.angle_gamma   90.00
#
_symmetry.space_group_name_H-M   'P 1'
#
loop_
_entity.id
_entity.type
_entity.pdbx_description
1 polymer ?
#
loop_
_entity_poly.entity_id
_entity_poly.type
_entity_poly.pdbx_seq_one_letter_code
_entity_poly.pdbx_strand_id
1 'polypeptide(L)' 'MNTIERNYEQAKEKYATIGVDTDAVLEKMQDIKISMHCWQGDDVKGFLTPDGELTGGIMATGNFPGAARTPEELR' A
#
# COMPACT_ATOMS: atom_id res chain seq x y z
N MET A 1 12.88 16.17 -21.60
CA MET A 1 12.53 16.21 -20.18
C MET A 1 11.07 16.61 -20.04
N ASN A 2 10.24 15.78 -19.42
CA ASN A 2 8.82 16.06 -19.19
C ASN A 2 8.62 16.93 -17.93
N THR A 3 7.39 17.37 -17.67
CA THR A 3 7.06 18.23 -16.53
C THR A 3 7.39 17.59 -15.18
N ILE A 4 7.19 16.28 -15.03
CA ILE A 4 7.46 15.53 -13.78
C ILE A 4 8.97 15.50 -13.51
N GLU A 5 9.77 15.13 -14.51
CA GLU A 5 11.23 15.07 -14.41
C GLU A 5 11.81 16.44 -14.03
N ARG A 6 11.35 17.52 -14.68
CA ARG A 6 11.78 18.88 -14.35
C ARG A 6 11.42 19.27 -12.91
N ASN A 7 10.23 18.89 -12.44
CA ASN A 7 9.79 19.19 -11.08
C ASN A 7 10.62 18.41 -10.04
N TYR A 8 11.01 17.17 -10.36
CA TYR A 8 11.88 16.36 -9.51
C TYR A 8 13.27 16.98 -9.38
N GLU A 9 13.91 17.40 -10.49
CA GLU A 9 15.23 18.05 -10.42
C GLU A 9 15.22 19.32 -9.57
N GLN A 10 14.19 20.16 -9.71
CA GLN A 10 14.03 21.34 -8.85
C GLN A 10 13.87 20.97 -7.37
N ALA A 11 13.20 19.87 -7.06
CA ALA A 11 13.07 19.38 -5.69
C ALA A 11 14.42 18.85 -5.17
N LYS A 12 15.14 18.06 -5.97
CA LYS A 12 16.46 17.53 -5.66
C LYS A 12 17.46 18.63 -5.32
N GLU A 13 17.51 19.71 -6.13
CA GLU A 13 18.32 20.89 -5.85
C GLU A 13 17.96 21.53 -4.50
N LYS A 14 16.66 21.69 -4.20
CA LYS A 14 16.21 22.25 -2.91
C LYS A 14 16.61 21.38 -1.73
N TYR A 15 16.47 20.07 -1.82
CA TYR A 15 16.89 19.15 -0.76
C TYR A 15 18.41 19.12 -0.58
N ALA A 16 19.18 19.26 -1.67
CA ALA A 16 20.63 19.38 -1.58
C ALA A 16 21.08 20.62 -0.78
N THR A 17 20.32 21.73 -0.82
CA THR A 17 20.65 22.94 -0.02
C THR A 17 20.62 22.71 1.49
N ILE A 18 19.93 21.66 1.95
CA ILE A 18 19.89 21.25 3.36
C ILE A 18 20.68 19.97 3.62
N GLY A 19 21.54 19.56 2.68
CA GLY A 19 22.42 18.40 2.82
C GLY A 19 21.76 17.05 2.61
N VAL A 20 20.59 17.01 1.94
CA VAL A 20 19.87 15.77 1.65
C VAL A 20 20.10 15.35 0.19
N ASP A 21 20.69 14.17 0.00
CA ASP A 21 20.77 13.48 -1.30
C ASP A 21 19.51 12.63 -1.51
N THR A 22 18.58 13.11 -2.33
CA THR A 22 17.31 12.43 -2.58
C THR A 22 17.47 11.11 -3.33
N ASP A 23 18.46 10.99 -4.20
CA ASP A 23 18.66 9.75 -4.97
C ASP A 23 19.14 8.64 -4.04
N ALA A 24 20.12 8.94 -3.17
CA ALA A 24 20.59 7.98 -2.16
C ALA A 24 19.49 7.59 -1.15
N VAL A 25 18.55 8.50 -0.85
CA VAL A 25 17.37 8.18 -0.02
C VAL A 25 16.41 7.26 -0.76
N LEU A 26 16.11 7.54 -2.03
CA LEU A 26 15.23 6.69 -2.84
C LEU A 26 15.80 5.29 -3.04
N GLU A 27 17.11 5.14 -3.21
CA GLU A 27 17.78 3.84 -3.22
C GLU A 27 17.53 3.08 -1.92
N LYS A 28 17.78 3.71 -0.77
CA LYS A 28 17.53 3.09 0.55
C LYS A 28 16.05 2.74 0.75
N MET A 29 15.14 3.57 0.26
CA MET A 29 13.70 3.34 0.40
C MET A 29 13.23 2.09 -0.35
N GLN A 30 13.87 1.70 -1.45
CA GLN A 30 13.52 0.48 -2.20
C GLN A 30 13.73 -0.81 -1.38
N ASP A 31 14.65 -0.76 -0.41
CA ASP A 31 14.94 -1.89 0.47
C ASP A 31 13.97 -2.02 1.64
N ILE A 32 13.21 -0.97 1.96
CA ILE A 32 12.25 -0.98 3.05
C ILE A 32 11.02 -1.78 2.61
N LYS A 33 10.76 -2.90 3.30
CA LYS A 33 9.60 -3.77 3.01
C LYS A 33 8.41 -3.38 3.86
N ILE A 34 7.29 -3.06 3.21
CA ILE A 34 6.02 -2.80 3.86
C ILE A 34 5.19 -4.08 3.80
N SER A 35 4.88 -4.65 4.97
CA SER A 35 4.00 -5.82 5.06
C SER A 35 2.54 -5.38 4.93
N MET A 36 1.93 -5.69 3.79
CA MET A 36 0.52 -5.42 3.56
C MET A 36 -0.33 -6.52 4.20
N HIS A 37 -1.41 -6.10 4.86
CA HIS A 37 -2.33 -7.03 5.51
C HIS A 37 -3.31 -7.62 4.50
N CYS A 38 -3.36 -8.96 4.42
CA CYS A 38 -4.17 -9.67 3.43
C CYS A 38 -5.69 -9.49 3.63
N TRP A 39 -6.13 -9.34 4.88
CA TRP A 39 -7.55 -9.29 5.26
C TRP A 39 -8.29 -8.04 4.76
N GLN A 40 -7.59 -7.08 4.15
CA GLN A 40 -8.24 -5.96 3.47
C GLN A 40 -8.91 -6.39 2.18
N GLY A 41 -8.38 -7.41 1.49
CA GLY A 41 -8.89 -7.81 0.18
C GLY A 41 -10.20 -8.59 0.24
N ASP A 42 -10.56 -9.13 1.40
CA ASP A 42 -11.72 -10.01 1.61
C ASP A 42 -12.61 -9.56 2.77
N ASP A 43 -12.47 -8.31 3.23
CA ASP A 43 -13.20 -7.78 4.38
C ASP A 43 -13.08 -8.64 5.65
N VAL A 44 -11.91 -9.25 5.89
CA VAL A 44 -11.62 -10.07 7.07
C VAL A 44 -12.44 -11.39 7.12
N LYS A 45 -13.10 -11.78 6.03
CA LYS A 45 -13.95 -12.99 5.99
C LYS A 45 -13.14 -14.28 6.09
N GLY A 46 -11.94 -14.30 5.49
CA GLY A 46 -11.16 -15.50 5.32
C GLY A 46 -11.87 -16.56 4.46
N PHE A 47 -11.25 -17.73 4.36
CA PHE A 47 -11.71 -18.81 3.46
C PHE A 47 -12.18 -20.07 4.19
N LEU A 48 -12.13 -20.10 5.53
CA LEU A 48 -12.57 -21.25 6.34
C LEU A 48 -14.10 -21.25 6.52
N THR A 49 -14.67 -20.07 6.78
CA THR A 49 -16.11 -19.85 6.99
C THR A 49 -16.52 -18.56 6.29
N PRO A 50 -16.53 -18.52 4.94
CA PRO A 50 -16.69 -17.28 4.17
C PRO A 50 -18.06 -16.59 4.37
N ASP A 51 -19.07 -17.35 4.77
CA ASP A 51 -20.42 -16.85 5.10
C ASP A 51 -20.60 -16.53 6.60
N GLY A 52 -19.55 -16.71 7.41
CA GLY A 52 -19.57 -16.41 8.84
C GLY A 52 -19.57 -14.91 9.10
N GLU A 53 -20.23 -14.48 10.18
CA GLU A 53 -20.18 -13.10 10.62
C GLU A 53 -18.82 -12.77 11.27
N LEU A 54 -18.36 -11.53 11.09
CA LEU A 54 -17.20 -11.02 11.83
C LEU A 54 -17.53 -10.89 13.31
N THR A 55 -16.64 -11.38 14.16
CA THR A 55 -16.77 -11.34 15.62
C THR A 55 -15.52 -10.75 16.26
N GLY A 56 -15.45 -10.71 17.59
CA GLY A 56 -14.27 -10.21 18.31
C GLY A 56 -14.21 -8.68 18.45
N GLY A 57 -15.30 -7.97 18.19
CA GLY A 57 -15.40 -6.51 18.35
C GLY A 57 -14.85 -5.70 17.18
N ILE A 58 -14.57 -6.34 16.05
CA ILE A 58 -14.13 -5.71 14.80
C ILE A 58 -15.20 -5.84 13.70
N MET A 59 -15.17 -4.94 12.73
CA MET A 59 -16.12 -4.91 11.63
C MET A 59 -15.50 -4.27 10.40
N ALA A 60 -15.75 -4.84 9.22
CA ALA A 60 -15.61 -4.15 7.94
C ALA A 60 -16.97 -3.54 7.55
N THR A 61 -17.00 -2.27 7.17
CA THR A 61 -18.25 -1.53 6.89
C THR A 61 -18.36 -1.14 5.42
N GLY A 62 -19.57 -1.23 4.87
CA GLY A 62 -19.85 -0.94 3.46
C GLY A 62 -19.95 -2.23 2.64
N ASN A 63 -20.69 -2.17 1.53
CA ASN A 63 -20.95 -3.32 0.65
C ASN A 63 -20.38 -3.05 -0.76
N PHE A 64 -19.14 -2.60 -0.83
CA PHE A 64 -18.50 -2.34 -2.14
C PHE A 64 -18.25 -3.67 -2.86
N PRO A 65 -18.60 -3.79 -4.17
CA PRO A 65 -18.41 -5.04 -4.89
C PRO A 65 -16.93 -5.34 -5.14
N GLY A 66 -16.57 -6.62 -5.21
CA GLY A 66 -15.24 -7.06 -5.65
C GLY A 66 -14.31 -7.59 -4.54
N ALA A 67 -14.80 -7.74 -3.30
CA ALA A 67 -14.05 -8.46 -2.27
C ALA A 67 -13.72 -9.90 -2.72
N ALA A 68 -12.50 -10.34 -2.47
CA ALA A 68 -12.03 -11.67 -2.82
C ALA A 68 -12.81 -12.76 -2.04
N ARG A 69 -13.13 -13.85 -2.73
CA ARG A 69 -13.88 -15.00 -2.20
C ARG A 69 -13.05 -16.28 -2.18
N THR A 70 -11.90 -16.27 -2.85
CA THR A 70 -10.97 -17.40 -2.90
C THR A 70 -9.52 -16.92 -2.70
N PRO A 71 -8.60 -17.81 -2.27
CA PRO A 71 -7.17 -17.48 -2.22
C PRO A 71 -6.60 -17.01 -3.57
N GLU A 72 -7.12 -17.52 -4.68
CA GLU A 72 -6.70 -17.15 -6.04
C GLU A 72 -7.16 -15.75 -6.44
N GLU A 73 -8.31 -15.29 -5.94
CA GLU A 73 -8.76 -13.90 -6.14
C GLU A 73 -7.95 -12.90 -5.29
N LEU A 74 -7.35 -13.34 -4.17
CA LEU A 74 -6.64 -12.48 -3.21
C LEU A 74 -5.12 -12.30 -3.48
N ARG A 75 -4.48 -13.24 -4.19
CA ARG A 75 -3.03 -13.20 -4.49
C ARG A 75 -2.69 -12.22 -5.61
#